data_AF-W0RZD9-F1
#
_entry.id   AF-W0RZD9-F1
#
_cell.length_a   1.000
_cell.length_b   1.000
_cell.length_c   1.000
_cell.angle_alpha   90.00
_cell.angle_beta   90.00
_cell.angle_gamma   90.00
#
_symmetry.space_group_name_H-M   'P 1'
#
loop_
_entity.id
_entity.type
_entity.pdbx_description
1 polymer ?
#
loop_
_entity_poly.entity_id
_entity_poly.type
_entity_poly.pdbx_seq_one_letter_code
_entity_poly.pdbx_strand_id
1 'polypeptide(L)'
;GTDYEDNQLRFSMLCQAALEAPRILNLNSCEYFSGPYGEDVVFIANDWHTALLPCYLKSMYKSKGTYETAKVAYCIHNIAYQGRFSFSDFSLLNLPDAYRSSFDFIDG
;
A
#
# COMPACT_ATOMS: atom_id res chain seq x y z
N GLY A 1 19.69 9.39 9.35
CA GLY A 1 19.60 10.45 8.33
C GLY A 1 18.37 11.28 8.62
N THR A 2 18.26 12.45 8.02
CA THR A 2 17.03 13.27 8.10
C THR A 2 16.01 12.76 7.09
N ASP A 3 14.75 12.68 7.49
CA ASP A 3 13.67 12.31 6.59
C ASP A 3 13.39 13.40 5.56
N TYR A 4 12.88 13.00 4.40
CA TYR A 4 12.43 13.95 3.38
C TYR A 4 10.96 14.30 3.61
N GLU A 5 10.61 15.57 3.43
CA GLU A 5 9.26 16.09 3.68
C GLU A 5 8.18 15.39 2.84
N ASP A 6 8.52 14.92 1.63
CA ASP A 6 7.61 14.25 0.71
C ASP A 6 7.56 12.72 0.90
N ASN A 7 8.19 12.17 1.94
CA ASN A 7 8.19 10.72 2.20
C ASN A 7 6.77 10.13 2.22
N GLN A 8 5.81 10.80 2.86
CA GLN A 8 4.43 10.33 2.90
C GLN A 8 3.82 10.16 1.49
N LEU A 9 4.06 11.14 0.62
CA LEU A 9 3.60 11.09 -0.77
C LEU A 9 4.35 10.02 -1.57
N ARG A 10 5.68 9.93 -1.43
CA ARG A 10 6.51 8.92 -2.11
C ARG A 10 6.00 7.51 -1.84
N PHE A 11 5.76 7.19 -0.58
CA PHE A 11 5.34 5.84 -0.17
C PHE A 11 3.85 5.57 -0.43
N SER A 12 3.01 6.60 -0.43
CA SER A 12 1.65 6.52 -0.97
C SER A 12 1.65 6.13 -2.46
N MET A 13 2.48 6.79 -3.28
CA MET A 13 2.62 6.48 -4.71
C MET A 13 3.15 5.06 -4.93
N LEU A 14 4.15 4.64 -4.15
CA LEU A 14 4.67 3.27 -4.19
C LEU A 14 3.56 2.24 -3.97
N CYS A 15 2.73 2.42 -2.94
CA CYS A 15 1.66 1.48 -2.62
C CYS A 15 0.59 1.40 -3.72
N GLN A 16 0.20 2.53 -4.30
CA GLN A 16 -0.77 2.56 -5.40
C GLN A 16 -0.20 1.92 -6.66
N ALA A 17 1.04 2.24 -7.04
CA ALA A 17 1.71 1.64 -8.19
C ALA A 17 1.89 0.12 -8.02
N ALA A 18 2.19 -0.34 -6.80
CA ALA A 18 2.31 -1.77 -6.48
C ALA A 18 0.98 -2.54 -6.65
N LEU A 19 -0.17 -1.87 -6.50
CA LEU A 19 -1.49 -2.47 -6.77
C LEU A 19 -1.86 -2.46 -8.25
N GLU A 20 -1.27 -1.60 -9.07
CA GLU A 20 -1.49 -1.62 -10.52
C GLU A 20 -0.62 -2.66 -11.23
N ALA A 21 0.64 -2.79 -10.80
CA ALA A 21 1.64 -3.59 -11.49
C ALA A 21 1.20 -5.04 -11.82
N PRO A 22 0.57 -5.82 -10.90
CA PRO A 22 0.14 -7.19 -11.21
C PRO A 22 -0.91 -7.28 -12.32
N ARG A 23 -1.70 -6.22 -12.54
CA ARG A 23 -2.80 -6.21 -13.51
C ARG A 23 -2.39 -5.69 -14.88
N ILE A 24 -1.49 -4.71 -14.93
CA ILE A 24 -1.21 -3.97 -16.17
C ILE A 24 0.12 -4.36 -16.82
N LEU A 25 1.09 -4.89 -16.07
CA LEU A 25 2.39 -5.25 -16.62
C LEU A 25 2.34 -6.64 -17.23
N ASN A 26 2.68 -6.73 -18.51
CA ASN A 26 2.79 -8.00 -19.23
C ASN A 26 4.22 -8.54 -19.09
N LEU A 27 4.40 -9.64 -18.36
CA LEU A 27 5.71 -10.20 -18.02
C LEU A 27 5.87 -11.58 -18.68
N ASN A 28 6.82 -11.70 -19.60
CA ASN A 28 6.98 -12.86 -20.49
C ASN A 28 8.36 -13.51 -20.44
N SER A 29 9.15 -13.19 -19.41
CA SER A 29 10.50 -13.71 -19.25
C SER A 29 10.55 -15.10 -18.58
N CYS A 30 9.44 -15.57 -18.00
CA CYS A 30 9.36 -16.87 -17.34
C CYS A 30 8.92 -17.96 -18.33
N GLU A 31 9.55 -19.15 -18.27
CA GLU A 31 9.17 -20.30 -19.10
C GLU A 31 7.74 -20.79 -18.80
N TYR A 32 7.33 -20.69 -17.53
CA TYR A 32 6.06 -21.26 -17.04
C TYR A 32 4.95 -20.21 -16.87
N PHE A 33 5.24 -18.95 -17.16
CA PHE A 33 4.31 -17.86 -16.96
C PHE A 33 4.51 -16.75 -18.00
N SER A 34 3.40 -16.28 -18.56
CA SER A 34 3.35 -15.19 -19.51
C SER A 34 2.06 -14.41 -19.30
N GLY A 35 2.11 -13.09 -19.48
CA GLY A 35 0.95 -12.22 -19.23
C GLY A 35 1.08 -11.37 -17.96
N PRO A 36 0.00 -10.70 -17.57
CA PRO A 36 -0.11 -10.06 -16.26
C PRO A 36 -0.31 -11.10 -15.16
N TYR A 37 0.23 -10.83 -13.97
CA TYR A 37 0.04 -11.69 -12.78
C TYR A 37 -1.45 -11.88 -12.43
N GLY A 38 -2.28 -10.90 -12.76
CA GLY A 38 -3.71 -10.94 -12.51
C GLY A 38 -4.05 -10.55 -11.08
N GLU A 39 -5.18 -11.09 -10.58
CA GLU A 39 -5.81 -10.61 -9.35
C GLU A 39 -5.79 -11.63 -8.20
N ASP A 40 -5.41 -12.88 -8.47
CA ASP A 40 -5.24 -13.91 -7.43
C ASP A 40 -3.81 -13.88 -6.89
N VAL A 41 -3.55 -12.92 -6.01
CA VAL A 41 -2.20 -12.58 -5.53
C VAL A 41 -2.14 -12.45 -4.01
N VAL A 42 -0.96 -12.73 -3.46
CA VAL A 42 -0.64 -12.41 -2.06
C VAL A 42 0.40 -11.29 -2.06
N PHE A 43 0.01 -10.13 -1.56
CA PHE A 43 0.93 -9.02 -1.33
C PHE A 43 1.67 -9.23 -0.01
N ILE A 44 2.97 -9.01 -0.01
CA ILE A 44 3.79 -8.95 1.21
C ILE A 44 4.22 -7.50 1.40
N ALA A 45 3.57 -6.80 2.33
CA ALA A 45 3.87 -5.42 2.68
C ALA A 45 4.94 -5.43 3.79
N ASN A 46 6.09 -4.83 3.50
CA ASN A 46 7.26 -4.78 4.37
C ASN A 46 7.40 -3.38 4.98
N ASP A 47 7.28 -3.29 6.30
CA ASP A 47 7.39 -2.07 7.11
C ASP A 47 6.46 -0.90 6.70
N TRP A 48 6.58 0.20 7.45
CA TRP A 48 5.73 1.37 7.38
C TRP A 48 5.61 1.96 5.97
N HIS A 49 6.68 1.87 5.16
CA HIS A 49 6.69 2.34 3.77
C HIS A 49 5.59 1.72 2.90
N THR A 50 5.12 0.52 3.25
CA THR A 50 4.07 -0.20 2.50
C THR A 50 2.79 -0.42 3.29
N ALA A 51 2.68 0.18 4.48
CA ALA A 51 1.53 0.02 5.37
C ALA A 51 0.20 0.55 4.78
N LEU A 52 0.26 1.43 3.78
CA LEU A 52 -0.92 1.96 3.09
C LEU A 52 -1.54 0.97 2.07
N LEU A 53 -0.77 0.00 1.58
CA LEU A 53 -1.23 -0.97 0.57
C LEU A 53 -2.54 -1.67 0.96
N PRO A 54 -2.71 -2.26 2.17
CA PRO A 54 -3.97 -2.89 2.55
C PRO A 54 -5.16 -1.92 2.60
N CYS A 55 -4.95 -0.63 2.91
CA CYS A 55 -5.99 0.39 2.91
C CYS A 55 -6.46 0.67 1.47
N TYR A 56 -5.54 0.89 0.53
CA TYR A 56 -5.87 1.08 -0.88
C TYR A 56 -6.54 -0.14 -1.49
N LEU A 57 -5.99 -1.34 -1.25
CA LEU A 57 -6.56 -2.60 -1.72
C LEU A 57 -8.04 -2.74 -1.33
N LYS A 58 -8.36 -2.48 -0.06
CA LYS A 58 -9.74 -2.58 0.44
C LYS A 58 -10.65 -1.47 -0.07
N SER A 59 -10.19 -0.23 0.00
CA SER A 59 -11.02 0.95 -0.27
C SER A 59 -11.27 1.20 -1.75
N MET A 60 -10.28 0.94 -2.61
CA MET A 60 -10.33 1.34 -4.02
C MET A 60 -10.54 0.19 -5.00
N TYR A 61 -10.09 -1.03 -4.65
CA TYR A 61 -10.11 -2.19 -5.56
C TYR A 61 -11.17 -3.21 -5.16
N LYS A 62 -11.11 -3.75 -3.94
CA LYS A 62 -12.08 -4.76 -3.48
C LYS A 62 -13.51 -4.22 -3.46
N SER A 63 -13.70 -2.94 -3.17
CA SER A 63 -15.01 -2.27 -3.24
C SER A 63 -15.62 -2.25 -4.65
N LYS A 64 -14.82 -2.50 -5.69
CA LYS A 64 -15.23 -2.51 -7.10
C LYS A 64 -15.19 -3.91 -7.73
N GLY A 65 -15.04 -4.97 -6.92
CA GLY A 65 -14.93 -6.34 -7.42
C GLY A 65 -13.57 -6.67 -8.04
N THR A 66 -12.53 -5.88 -7.76
CA THR A 66 -11.15 -6.14 -8.18
C THR A 66 -10.35 -6.72 -7.01
N TYR A 67 -9.44 -7.67 -7.26
CA TYR A 67 -8.63 -8.32 -6.22
C TYR A 67 -9.47 -9.00 -5.12
N GLU A 68 -10.61 -9.60 -5.49
CA GLU A 68 -11.55 -10.17 -4.51
C GLU A 68 -10.89 -11.24 -3.62
N THR A 69 -10.11 -12.13 -4.22
CA THR A 69 -9.40 -13.21 -3.50
C THR A 69 -8.08 -12.77 -2.87
N ALA A 70 -7.48 -11.68 -3.37
CA ALA A 70 -6.16 -11.24 -2.95
C ALA A 70 -6.05 -11.01 -1.43
N LYS A 71 -4.89 -11.32 -0.87
CA LYS A 71 -4.57 -11.16 0.56
C LYS A 71 -3.32 -10.32 0.74
N VAL A 72 -3.15 -9.76 1.94
CA VAL A 72 -1.96 -9.01 2.34
C VAL A 72 -1.39 -9.64 3.60
N ALA A 73 -0.12 -10.02 3.56
CA ALA A 73 0.69 -10.29 4.73
C ALA A 73 1.51 -9.04 5.04
N TYR A 74 1.49 -8.57 6.29
CA TYR A 74 2.26 -7.42 6.74
C TYR A 74 3.45 -7.88 7.59
N CYS A 75 4.66 -7.51 7.19
CA CYS A 75 5.91 -7.92 7.80
C CYS A 75 6.58 -6.72 8.48
N ILE A 76 6.82 -6.84 9.79
CA ILE A 76 7.48 -5.84 10.62
C ILE A 76 8.95 -6.25 10.77
N HIS A 77 9.86 -5.48 10.18
CA HIS A 77 11.31 -5.67 10.32
C HIS A 77 11.86 -4.81 11.45
N ASN A 78 11.28 -3.62 11.69
CA ASN A 78 11.71 -2.75 12.78
C ASN A 78 10.56 -1.91 13.35
N ILE A 79 10.20 -2.18 14.60
CA ILE A 79 9.11 -1.47 15.30
C ILE A 79 9.43 -0.01 15.63
N ALA A 80 10.71 0.40 15.59
CA ALA A 80 11.13 1.76 15.87
C ALA A 80 10.70 2.76 14.79
N TYR A 81 10.49 2.31 13.54
CA TYR A 81 10.11 3.17 12.42
C TYR A 81 8.68 2.86 11.99
N GLN A 82 7.76 3.80 12.27
CA GLN A 82 6.32 3.57 12.14
C GLN A 82 5.65 4.42 11.06
N GLY A 83 6.37 5.33 10.40
CA GLY A 83 5.78 6.23 9.40
C GLY A 83 4.76 7.19 10.02
N ARG A 84 5.15 7.84 11.12
CA ARG A 84 4.30 8.82 11.82
C ARG A 84 4.36 10.16 11.08
N PHE A 85 3.21 10.62 10.61
CA PHE A 85 3.03 11.90 9.91
C PHE A 85 1.93 12.71 10.57
N SER A 86 1.89 14.03 10.37
CA SER A 86 0.85 14.86 10.97
C SER A 86 -0.54 14.41 10.54
N PHE A 87 -1.51 14.43 11.46
CA PHE A 87 -2.89 14.10 11.15
C PHE A 87 -3.53 15.05 10.11
N SER A 88 -3.00 16.27 9.97
CA SER A 88 -3.38 17.21 8.91
C SER A 88 -3.07 16.70 7.51
N ASP A 89 -2.05 15.85 7.38
CA ASP A 89 -1.47 15.44 6.10
C ASP A 89 -2.21 14.23 5.51
N PHE A 90 -3.23 13.71 6.20
CA PHE A 90 -4.07 12.61 5.72
C PHE A 90 -4.66 12.88 4.34
N SER A 91 -4.98 14.14 4.02
CA SER A 91 -5.52 14.54 2.72
C SER A 91 -4.59 14.20 1.55
N LEU A 92 -3.28 14.09 1.79
CA LEU A 92 -2.29 13.69 0.78
C LEU A 92 -2.39 12.21 0.38
N LEU A 93 -3.05 11.39 1.20
CA LEU A 93 -3.17 9.95 0.96
C LEU A 93 -4.30 9.59 -0.02
N ASN A 94 -5.20 10.53 -0.36
CA ASN A 94 -6.35 10.22 -1.23
C ASN A 94 -7.17 9.00 -0.75
N LEU A 95 -7.15 8.71 0.56
CA LEU A 95 -7.93 7.64 1.18
C LEU A 95 -9.31 8.19 1.60
N PRO A 96 -10.37 7.37 1.62
CA PRO A 96 -11.66 7.80 2.14
C PRO A 96 -11.56 8.21 3.60
N ASP A 97 -12.31 9.25 4.00
CA ASP A 97 -12.33 9.77 5.38
C ASP A 97 -12.66 8.72 6.44
N ALA A 98 -13.37 7.64 6.07
CA ALA A 98 -13.64 6.51 6.95
C ALA A 98 -12.37 5.84 7.52
N TYR A 99 -11.22 6.00 6.85
CA TYR A 99 -9.93 5.50 7.33
C TYR A 99 -9.16 6.51 8.18
N ARG A 100 -9.56 7.79 8.18
CA ARG A 100 -8.78 8.89 8.77
C ARG A 100 -8.44 8.66 10.23
N SER A 101 -9.41 8.21 11.04
CA SER A 101 -9.20 7.91 12.46
C SER A 101 -8.21 6.76 12.71
N SER A 102 -7.96 5.90 11.72
CA SER A 102 -6.97 4.82 11.84
C SER A 102 -5.52 5.33 11.75
N PHE A 103 -5.32 6.58 11.33
CA PHE A 103 -4.02 7.25 11.24
C PHE A 103 -3.79 8.26 12.36
N ASP A 104 -4.71 8.34 13.32
CA ASP A 104 -4.51 9.14 14.52
C ASP A 104 -3.56 8.39 15.47
N PHE A 105 -2.61 9.12 16.05
CA PHE A 105 -1.70 8.59 17.05
C PHE A 105 -1.41 9.65 18.11
N ILE A 106 -1.29 9.19 19.36
CA ILE A 106 -0.91 10.03 20.48
C ILE A 106 0.55 9.71 20.78
N ASP A 107 1.42 10.71 20.68
CA ASP A 107 2.75 10.62 21.30
C ASP A 107 2.55 10.76 22.83
N GLY A 108 3.01 9.75 23.57
CA GLY A 108 2.92 9.72 25.04
C GLY A 108 3.86 10.72 25.72
#